data_AF-A0A2V2FTG1-F1
#
_entry.id   AF-A0A2V2FTG1-F1
#
_cell.length_a   1.000
_cell.length_b   1.000
_cell.length_c   1.000
_cell.angle_alpha   90.00
_cell.angle_beta   90.00
_cell.angle_gamma   90.00
#
_symmetry.space_group_name_H-M   'P 1'
#
loop_
_entity.id
_entity.type
_entity.pdbx_description
1 polymer ?
#
loop_
_entity_poly.entity_id
_entity_poly.type
_entity_poly.pdbx_seq_one_letter_code
_entity_poly.pdbx_strand_id
1 'polypeptide(L)'
;MLEELISEDCNELWAELLDVDIYGGLSYEELTQISANLPIGTKGGDIAQAALSKVGTAYSVMDCSQLTQYAYAQAGVSLPRTSVAQAKYCYDNGYAISSVQFQPGDLIF
;
A
#
# COMPACT_ATOMS: atom_id res chain seq x y z
N MET A 1 0.82 16.76 26.02
CA MET A 1 1.12 17.86 25.08
C MET A 1 1.94 17.38 23.89
N LEU A 2 3.19 16.92 24.05
CA LEU A 2 3.95 16.41 22.89
C LEU A 2 3.34 15.12 22.32
N GLU A 3 2.95 14.18 23.19
CA GLU A 3 2.30 12.92 22.81
C GLU A 3 0.94 13.11 22.11
N GLU A 4 0.23 14.17 22.47
CA GLU A 4 -1.07 14.53 21.89
C GLU A 4 -0.90 15.12 20.50
N LEU A 5 0.13 15.95 20.30
CA LEU A 5 0.47 16.55 19.01
C LEU A 5 1.01 15.55 17.98
N ILE A 6 1.45 14.37 18.41
CA ILE A 6 1.98 13.30 17.52
C ILE A 6 1.02 12.12 17.38
N SER A 7 -0.21 12.22 17.89
CA SER A 7 -1.22 11.19 17.70
C SER A 7 -1.72 11.18 16.25
N GLU A 8 -2.25 10.03 15.80
CA GLU A 8 -2.82 9.89 14.45
C GLU A 8 -4.00 10.86 14.22
N ASP A 9 -4.73 11.21 15.28
CA ASP A 9 -5.84 12.19 15.24
C ASP A 9 -5.39 13.58 14.78
N CYS A 10 -4.10 13.93 14.94
CA CYS A 10 -3.55 15.21 14.50
C CYS A 10 -3.06 15.19 13.04
N ASN A 11 -3.04 14.05 12.36
CA ASN A 11 -2.45 13.93 11.01
C ASN A 11 -3.13 14.85 9.99
N GLU A 12 -4.47 14.98 10.02
CA GLU A 12 -5.19 15.89 9.12
C GLU A 12 -4.85 17.36 9.39
N LEU A 13 -4.74 17.76 10.66
CA LEU A 13 -4.35 19.12 11.03
C LEU A 13 -2.92 19.45 10.57
N TRP A 14 -2.00 18.48 10.68
CA TRP A 14 -0.63 18.64 10.19
C TRP A 14 -0.56 18.68 8.67
N ALA A 15 -1.37 17.85 7.99
CA ALA A 15 -1.50 17.85 6.54
C ALA A 15 -1.95 19.22 6.02
N GLU A 16 -3.00 19.78 6.64
CA GLU A 16 -3.51 21.12 6.32
C GLU A 16 -2.46 22.20 6.62
N LEU A 17 -1.82 22.16 7.79
CA LEU A 17 -0.82 23.16 8.18
C LEU A 17 0.41 23.17 7.24
N LEU A 18 0.83 21.98 6.80
CA LEU A 18 2.03 21.81 5.98
C LEU A 18 1.72 21.87 4.48
N ASP A 19 0.45 21.98 4.09
CA ASP A 19 -0.02 21.90 2.70
C ASP A 19 0.47 20.59 2.03
N VAL A 20 0.38 19.48 2.77
CA VAL A 20 0.79 18.15 2.31
C VAL A 20 -0.42 17.25 2.20
N ASP A 21 -0.55 16.61 1.04
CA ASP A 21 -1.61 15.64 0.79
C ASP A 21 -1.24 14.25 1.33
N ILE A 22 -1.89 13.85 2.43
CA ILE A 22 -1.68 12.55 3.08
C ILE A 22 -2.33 11.38 2.34
N TYR A 23 -3.16 11.66 1.34
CA TYR A 23 -3.92 10.69 0.54
C TYR A 23 -3.46 10.65 -0.92
N GLY A 24 -2.45 11.45 -1.29
CA GLY A 24 -1.78 11.38 -2.58
C GLY A 24 -2.64 11.84 -3.76
N GLY A 25 -3.49 12.84 -3.56
CA GLY A 25 -4.36 13.45 -4.56
C GLY A 25 -5.83 13.05 -4.42
N LEU A 26 -6.17 12.27 -3.39
CA LEU A 26 -7.49 11.69 -3.17
C LEU A 26 -8.14 12.27 -1.93
N SER A 27 -9.46 12.44 -1.96
CA SER A 27 -10.26 12.61 -0.75
C SER A 27 -10.36 11.30 0.04
N TYR A 28 -10.66 11.39 1.33
CA TYR A 28 -10.96 10.22 2.17
C TYR A 28 -12.12 9.38 1.62
N GLU A 29 -13.12 10.04 1.02
CA GLU A 29 -14.24 9.37 0.36
C GLU A 29 -13.77 8.57 -0.86
N GLU A 30 -12.94 9.15 -1.73
CA GLU A 30 -12.37 8.45 -2.89
C GLU A 30 -11.53 7.24 -2.49
N LEU A 31 -10.70 7.37 -1.44
CA LEU A 31 -9.95 6.24 -0.89
C LEU A 31 -10.87 5.12 -0.37
N THR A 32 -11.93 5.49 0.35
CA THR A 32 -12.92 4.54 0.85
C THR A 32 -13.64 3.83 -0.29
N GLN A 33 -13.95 4.55 -1.37
CA GLN A 33 -14.55 3.98 -2.58
C GLN A 33 -13.59 3.02 -3.30
N ILE A 34 -12.29 3.34 -3.40
CA ILE A 34 -11.29 2.42 -3.95
C ILE A 34 -11.28 1.12 -3.15
N SER A 35 -11.25 1.20 -1.82
CA SER A 35 -11.29 0.03 -0.94
C SER A 35 -12.56 -0.79 -1.14
N ALA A 36 -13.72 -0.14 -1.23
CA ALA A 36 -15.02 -0.80 -1.41
C ALA A 36 -15.17 -1.49 -2.77
N ASN A 37 -14.48 -1.01 -3.80
CA ASN A 37 -14.55 -1.53 -5.17
C ASN A 37 -13.54 -2.66 -5.47
N LEU A 38 -12.74 -3.08 -4.49
CA LEU A 38 -11.81 -4.19 -4.68
C LEU A 38 -12.55 -5.53 -4.94
N PRO A 39 -12.04 -6.40 -5.84
CA PRO A 39 -12.66 -7.69 -6.11
C PRO A 39 -12.67 -8.61 -4.89
N ILE A 40 -13.86 -8.83 -4.32
CA ILE A 40 -14.07 -9.64 -3.12
C ILE A 40 -13.79 -11.13 -3.40
N GLY A 41 -13.10 -11.80 -2.47
CA GLY A 41 -12.81 -13.23 -2.56
C GLY A 41 -11.67 -13.59 -3.53
N THR A 42 -10.94 -12.58 -4.02
CA THR A 42 -9.75 -12.77 -4.84
C THR A 42 -8.50 -12.51 -4.01
N LYS A 43 -7.44 -13.29 -4.26
CA LYS A 43 -6.14 -13.08 -3.59
C LYS A 43 -5.59 -11.67 -3.85
N GLY A 44 -5.77 -11.16 -5.06
CA GLY A 44 -5.33 -9.81 -5.44
C GLY A 44 -6.09 -8.71 -4.70
N GLY A 45 -7.41 -8.86 -4.54
CA GLY A 45 -8.23 -7.98 -3.71
C GLY A 45 -7.78 -7.97 -2.26
N ASP A 46 -7.51 -9.13 -1.66
CA ASP A 46 -7.03 -9.23 -0.28
C ASP A 46 -5.67 -8.54 -0.08
N ILE A 47 -4.74 -8.70 -1.03
CA ILE A 47 -3.43 -8.02 -1.01
C ILE A 47 -3.60 -6.51 -1.11
N ALA A 48 -4.41 -6.03 -2.06
CA ALA A 48 -4.66 -4.60 -2.24
C ALA A 48 -5.34 -3.99 -1.00
N GLN A 49 -6.30 -4.70 -0.40
CA GLN A 49 -6.97 -4.27 0.83
C GLN A 49 -6.00 -4.18 2.00
N ALA A 50 -5.08 -5.14 2.13
CA ALA A 50 -4.04 -5.10 3.14
C ALA A 50 -3.10 -3.90 2.94
N ALA A 51 -2.71 -3.59 1.70
CA ALA A 51 -1.91 -2.40 1.42
C ALA A 51 -2.65 -1.10 1.79
N LEU A 52 -3.93 -0.99 1.43
CA LEU A 52 -4.76 0.17 1.79
C LEU A 52 -4.90 0.37 3.30
N SER A 53 -4.88 -0.70 4.09
CA SER A 53 -4.91 -0.62 5.57
C SER A 53 -3.67 0.05 6.19
N LYS A 54 -2.65 0.38 5.38
CA LYS A 54 -1.42 1.04 5.80
C LYS A 54 -1.27 2.46 5.28
N VAL A 55 -2.28 3.00 4.58
CA VAL A 55 -2.33 4.43 4.23
C VAL A 55 -2.15 5.27 5.51
N GLY A 56 -1.31 6.30 5.42
CA GLY A 56 -0.92 7.13 6.57
C GLY A 56 0.27 6.62 7.38
N THR A 57 0.75 5.38 7.14
CA THR A 57 1.97 4.88 7.81
C THR A 57 3.19 5.67 7.32
N ALA A 58 3.96 6.24 8.26
CA ALA A 58 5.18 6.96 7.92
C ALA A 58 6.20 6.07 7.18
N TYR A 59 6.82 6.61 6.13
CA TYR A 59 7.80 5.88 5.31
C TYR A 59 9.02 5.40 6.12
N SER A 60 9.39 6.11 7.20
CA SER A 60 10.46 5.71 8.12
C SER A 60 10.13 4.46 8.95
N VAL A 61 8.84 4.11 9.06
CA VAL A 61 8.34 2.92 9.75
C VAL A 61 8.15 1.76 8.77
N MET A 62 7.66 2.07 7.56
CA MET A 62 7.39 1.09 6.51
C MET A 62 7.80 1.63 5.15
N ASP A 63 8.91 1.10 4.61
CA ASP A 63 9.33 1.43 3.25
C ASP A 63 8.48 0.71 2.18
N CYS A 64 8.69 1.07 0.91
CA CYS A 64 7.94 0.53 -0.22
C CYS A 64 7.95 -1.01 -0.29
N SER A 65 9.09 -1.64 0.00
CA SER A 65 9.24 -3.09 -0.07
C SER A 65 8.74 -3.82 1.19
N GLN A 66 8.71 -3.15 2.34
CA GLN A 66 8.04 -3.66 3.54
C GLN A 66 6.52 -3.64 3.38
N LEU A 67 5.97 -2.61 2.75
CA LEU A 67 4.54 -2.55 2.45
C LEU A 67 4.11 -3.74 1.59
N THR A 68 4.85 -4.04 0.52
CA THR A 68 4.55 -5.18 -0.35
C THR A 68 4.71 -6.52 0.37
N GLN A 69 5.76 -6.69 1.19
CA GLN A 69 5.93 -7.88 2.04
C GLN A 69 4.74 -8.07 2.99
N TYR A 70 4.32 -7.02 3.69
CA TYR A 70 3.20 -7.06 4.62
C TYR A 70 1.91 -7.48 3.92
N ALA A 71 1.60 -6.85 2.77
CA ALA A 71 0.38 -7.10 2.02
C ALA A 71 0.32 -8.52 1.45
N TYR A 72 1.41 -8.99 0.81
CA TYR A 72 1.49 -10.35 0.28
C TYR A 72 1.47 -11.43 1.36
N ALA A 73 2.01 -11.14 2.55
CA ALA A 73 1.96 -12.07 3.67
C ALA A 73 0.52 -12.33 4.16
N GLN A 74 -0.40 -11.36 4.05
CA GLN A 74 -1.82 -11.59 4.36
C GLN A 74 -2.45 -12.64 3.44
N ALA A 75 -1.94 -12.76 2.22
CA ALA A 75 -2.33 -13.76 1.23
C ALA A 75 -1.48 -15.05 1.28
N GLY A 76 -0.63 -15.20 2.30
CA GLY A 76 0.24 -16.36 2.50
C GLY A 76 1.43 -16.45 1.54
N VAL A 77 1.84 -15.33 0.92
CA VAL A 77 2.97 -15.27 -0.02
C VAL A 77 4.12 -14.50 0.61
N SER A 78 5.30 -15.12 0.64
CA SER A 78 6.52 -14.50 1.17
C SER A 78 7.32 -13.84 0.05
N LEU A 79 7.57 -12.54 0.17
CA LEU A 79 8.39 -11.78 -0.76
C LEU A 79 9.79 -11.49 -0.19
N PRO A 80 10.83 -11.33 -1.03
CA PRO A 80 12.13 -10.82 -0.60
C PRO A 80 12.06 -9.42 0.01
N ARG A 81 13.09 -9.04 0.79
CA ARG A 81 13.09 -7.79 1.57
C ARG A 81 13.17 -6.52 0.72
N THR A 82 13.87 -6.52 -0.40
CA THR A 82 14.11 -5.30 -1.19
C THR A 82 13.30 -5.31 -2.48
N SER A 83 12.87 -4.15 -2.96
CA SER A 83 12.10 -4.01 -4.21
C SER A 83 12.81 -4.64 -5.40
N VAL A 84 14.14 -4.46 -5.52
CA VAL A 84 14.94 -5.09 -6.57
C VAL A 84 14.92 -6.61 -6.48
N ALA A 85 14.98 -7.19 -5.28
CA ALA A 85 14.90 -8.63 -5.10
C ALA A 85 13.48 -9.16 -5.37
N GLN A 86 12.45 -8.39 -5.06
CA GLN A 86 11.05 -8.70 -5.42
C GLN A 86 10.86 -8.70 -6.95
N ALA A 87 11.37 -7.67 -7.65
CA ALA A 87 11.34 -7.60 -9.10
C ALA A 87 12.06 -8.79 -9.73
N LYS A 88 13.26 -9.10 -9.24
CA LYS A 88 14.01 -10.28 -9.66
C LYS A 88 13.27 -11.58 -9.39
N TYR A 89 12.63 -11.72 -8.22
CA TYR A 89 11.81 -12.88 -7.89
C TYR A 89 10.65 -13.04 -8.89
N CYS A 90 9.94 -11.97 -9.22
CA CYS A 90 8.87 -12.01 -10.22
C CYS A 90 9.41 -12.39 -11.61
N TYR A 91 10.53 -11.83 -12.03
CA TYR A 91 11.17 -12.13 -13.31
C TYR A 91 11.62 -13.60 -13.40
N ASP A 92 12.38 -14.08 -12.40
CA ASP A 92 12.95 -15.43 -12.37
C ASP A 92 11.87 -16.53 -12.34
N ASN A 93 10.67 -16.22 -11.83
CA ASN A 93 9.54 -17.16 -11.76
C ASN A 93 8.53 -16.98 -12.91
N GLY A 94 8.79 -16.09 -13.89
CA GLY A 94 7.92 -15.90 -15.05
C GLY A 94 6.60 -15.18 -14.74
N TYR A 95 6.57 -14.33 -13.72
CA TYR A 95 5.39 -13.56 -13.31
C TYR A 95 5.30 -12.18 -13.98
N ALA A 96 6.16 -11.87 -14.93
CA ALA A 96 6.07 -10.63 -15.69
C ALA A 96 4.82 -10.64 -16.60
N ILE A 97 3.98 -9.61 -16.46
CA ILE A 97 2.74 -9.44 -17.21
C ILE A 97 2.72 -8.10 -17.95
N SER A 98 1.86 -7.98 -18.97
CA SER A 98 1.64 -6.71 -19.67
C SER A 98 0.70 -5.79 -18.88
N SER A 99 0.84 -4.47 -19.05
CA SER A 99 0.00 -3.48 -18.37
C SER A 99 -1.50 -3.62 -18.67
N VAL A 100 -1.86 -4.18 -19.82
CA VAL A 100 -3.26 -4.47 -20.18
C VAL A 100 -3.88 -5.58 -19.34
N GLN A 101 -3.07 -6.30 -18.55
CA GLN A 101 -3.48 -7.41 -17.71
C GLN A 101 -3.46 -7.07 -16.22
N PHE A 102 -3.12 -5.83 -15.85
CA PHE A 102 -3.03 -5.44 -14.44
C PHE A 102 -4.33 -5.69 -13.70
N GLN A 103 -4.18 -6.28 -12.52
CA GLN A 103 -5.23 -6.56 -11.56
C GLN A 103 -4.82 -5.98 -10.19
N PRO A 104 -5.78 -5.71 -9.30
CA PRO A 104 -5.47 -5.39 -7.92
C PRO A 104 -4.55 -6.45 -7.30
N GLY A 105 -3.50 -5.97 -6.61
CA GLY A 105 -2.50 -6.82 -5.97
C GLY A 105 -1.22 -7.04 -6.80
N ASP A 106 -1.18 -6.66 -8.08
CA ASP A 106 0.05 -6.72 -8.88
C ASP A 106 1.12 -5.74 -8.36
N LEU A 107 2.39 -6.17 -8.41
CA LEU A 107 3.55 -5.34 -8.08
C LEU A 107 4.03 -4.57 -9.31
N ILE A 108 4.34 -3.29 -9.11
CA ILE A 108 4.93 -2.41 -10.12
C ILE A 108 6.32 -2.00 -9.62
N PHE A 109 7.31 -2.06 -10.52
CA PHE A 109 8.72 -1.79 -10.24
C PHE A 109 9.29 -0.71 -11.14
#